data_AF-A0A7C2MFF4-F1
#
_entry.id   AF-A0A7C2MFF4-F1
#
_cell.length_a   1.000
_cell.length_b   1.000
_cell.length_c   1.000
_cell.angle_alpha   90.00
_cell.angle_beta   90.00
_cell.angle_gamma   90.00
#
_symmetry.space_group_name_H-M   'P 1'
#
loop_
_entity.id
_entity.type
_entity.pdbx_description
1 polymer ?
#
loop_
_entity_poly.entity_id
_entity_poly.type
_entity_poly.pdbx_seq_one_letter_code
_entity_poly.pdbx_strand_id
1 'polypeptide(L)'
;MVALGCPRVAFCNISPLTGEANDRNIRLPRGRTRSRSDLGMLLPSQDRLGIFIACRSLVSRMRGHKGRMDATMLEAEVKIPVERNPLDGHAEPDVRVVKPRHFEENWVLDFEDERLRRSASLLRIRRVGERGTITFKGPPQAHPSLKVREEVETEVAHPMRALAIFERLGLRPIYRYQKYRTEYRVQLPSGAALSVMFDETPMGNFLELEGDERSIWEFLHRFHLEEKPLLRASYPTLYAEFCRVRGKPFGDMLFPETE
;
A
#
# COMPACT_ATOMS: atom_id res chain seq x y z
N MET A 1 2.07 -6.31 42.96
CA MET A 1 2.88 -5.20 42.45
C MET A 1 4.17 -5.78 41.88
N VAL A 2 4.18 -6.14 40.59
CA VAL A 2 5.39 -6.56 39.87
C VAL A 2 5.31 -5.91 38.50
N ALA A 3 6.20 -4.94 38.27
CA ALA A 3 6.36 -4.26 37.00
C ALA A 3 7.21 -5.14 36.07
N LEU A 4 6.66 -5.55 34.94
CA LEU A 4 7.43 -6.15 33.85
C LEU A 4 7.79 -5.02 32.88
N GLY A 5 9.09 -4.72 32.79
CA GLY A 5 9.64 -3.70 31.92
C GLY A 5 9.58 -4.11 30.44
N CYS A 6 9.10 -3.21 29.59
CA CYS A 6 9.23 -3.30 28.14
C CYS A 6 10.71 -3.15 27.73
N PRO A 7 11.25 -4.01 26.85
CA PRO A 7 12.56 -3.78 26.25
C PRO A 7 12.47 -2.65 25.22
N ARG A 8 13.37 -1.67 25.36
CA ARG A 8 13.60 -0.58 24.39
C ARG A 8 14.04 -1.18 23.05
N VAL A 9 13.25 -0.99 22.01
CA VAL A 9 13.65 -1.27 20.62
C VAL A 9 14.37 -0.04 20.08
N ALA A 10 15.68 -0.14 19.88
CA ALA A 10 16.45 0.88 19.19
C ALA A 10 16.02 0.93 17.70
N PHE A 11 15.49 2.07 17.26
CA PHE A 11 15.28 2.35 15.85
C PHE A 11 16.66 2.52 15.18
N CYS A 12 17.05 1.57 14.32
CA CYS A 12 18.19 1.79 13.42
C CYS A 12 17.83 2.87 12.40
N ASN A 13 18.69 3.89 12.33
CA ASN A 13 18.64 5.00 11.37
C ASN A 13 18.45 4.50 9.93
N ILE A 14 17.35 4.89 9.31
CA ILE A 14 17.15 4.79 7.87
C ILE A 14 17.65 6.12 7.29
N SER A 15 18.90 6.15 6.81
CA SER A 15 19.44 7.31 6.09
C SER A 15 18.93 7.35 4.64
N PRO A 16 18.56 8.51 4.09
CA PRO A 16 18.24 8.65 2.67
C PRO A 16 19.53 8.74 1.85
N LEU A 17 19.71 7.83 0.88
CA LEU A 17 20.78 7.93 -0.11
C LEU A 17 20.34 8.88 -1.23
N THR A 18 20.88 10.10 -1.22
CA THR A 18 20.97 10.96 -2.39
C THR A 18 22.11 10.46 -3.28
N GLY A 19 21.81 10.07 -4.52
CA GLY A 19 22.79 9.68 -5.51
C GLY A 19 22.52 10.36 -6.84
N GLU A 20 23.17 11.50 -7.06
CA GLU A 20 23.38 12.09 -8.39
C GLU A 20 24.30 11.15 -9.19
N ALA A 21 23.85 10.68 -10.36
CA ALA A 21 24.70 10.03 -11.34
C ALA A 21 24.96 11.02 -12.47
N ASN A 22 26.15 11.63 -12.44
CA ASN A 22 26.64 12.50 -13.49
C ASN A 22 27.31 11.67 -14.59
N ASP A 23 26.93 11.98 -15.81
CA ASP A 23 27.38 11.40 -17.07
C ASP A 23 28.77 11.95 -17.44
N ARG A 24 29.72 11.10 -17.91
CA ARG A 24 30.77 11.42 -18.92
C ARG A 24 31.91 10.36 -19.04
N ASN A 25 32.06 9.93 -20.29
CA ASN A 25 33.28 9.70 -21.09
C ASN A 25 34.17 8.44 -20.98
N ILE A 26 34.00 7.59 -22.01
CA ILE A 26 34.97 7.18 -23.06
C ILE A 26 36.35 6.61 -22.63
N ARG A 27 36.61 5.35 -23.01
CA ARG A 27 37.74 4.91 -23.88
C ARG A 27 37.65 3.42 -24.27
N LEU A 28 37.81 3.14 -25.58
CA LEU A 28 38.13 1.83 -26.19
C LEU A 28 39.64 1.77 -26.50
N PRO A 29 40.25 0.58 -26.59
CA PRO A 29 40.73 0.05 -27.90
C PRO A 29 40.58 -1.49 -28.03
N ARG A 30 40.08 -2.05 -29.15
CA ARG A 30 40.70 -2.49 -30.44
C ARG A 30 41.59 -3.76 -30.43
N GLY A 31 41.17 -4.75 -31.23
CA GLY A 31 41.99 -5.78 -31.91
C GLY A 31 41.25 -7.13 -32.10
N ARG A 32 40.53 -7.37 -33.22
CA ARG A 32 40.91 -8.11 -34.47
C ARG A 32 41.28 -9.59 -34.23
N THR A 33 40.77 -10.65 -34.92
CA THR A 33 40.25 -10.85 -36.30
C THR A 33 39.52 -12.21 -36.48
N ARG A 34 38.46 -12.25 -37.32
CA ARG A 34 37.94 -13.22 -38.36
C ARG A 34 38.02 -14.76 -38.11
N SER A 35 37.09 -15.64 -38.53
CA SER A 35 36.34 -15.82 -39.82
C SER A 35 35.06 -16.68 -39.61
N ARG A 36 33.88 -16.39 -40.19
CA ARG A 36 33.34 -16.62 -41.57
C ARG A 36 32.68 -18.00 -41.78
N SER A 37 31.34 -17.98 -41.92
CA SER A 37 30.45 -18.82 -42.79
C SER A 37 29.01 -18.58 -42.31
N ASP A 38 28.21 -17.76 -43.01
CA ASP A 38 27.37 -18.08 -44.17
C ASP A 38 26.29 -19.14 -43.89
N LEU A 39 25.06 -18.71 -43.63
CA LEU A 39 23.88 -19.21 -44.32
C LEU A 39 22.71 -18.21 -44.17
N GLY A 40 22.11 -17.86 -45.31
CA GLY A 40 21.13 -16.80 -45.46
C GLY A 40 19.66 -17.19 -45.23
N MET A 41 18.86 -16.13 -45.35
CA MET A 41 17.41 -16.02 -45.49
C MET A 41 16.66 -17.24 -46.06
N LEU A 42 15.44 -17.51 -45.56
CA LEU A 42 14.17 -17.15 -46.23
C LEU A 42 12.95 -17.74 -45.50
N LEU A 43 11.92 -16.91 -45.32
CA LEU A 43 10.52 -17.30 -45.03
C LEU A 43 9.89 -18.00 -46.25
N PRO A 44 8.85 -18.85 -46.06
CA PRO A 44 7.45 -18.47 -46.38
C PRO A 44 6.44 -18.97 -45.30
N SER A 45 5.45 -18.21 -44.82
CA SER A 45 4.12 -17.85 -45.38
C SER A 45 3.01 -18.94 -45.30
N GLN A 46 1.97 -18.62 -44.49
CA GLN A 46 0.54 -19.04 -44.55
C GLN A 46 0.23 -20.55 -44.38
N ASP A 47 -0.81 -21.02 -43.67
CA ASP A 47 -2.20 -20.56 -43.55
C ASP A 47 -2.90 -21.10 -42.27
N ARG A 48 -3.80 -20.25 -41.74
CA ARG A 48 -5.17 -20.47 -41.23
C ARG A 48 -5.60 -21.84 -40.67
N LEU A 49 -6.14 -21.81 -39.45
CA LEU A 49 -7.55 -22.20 -39.21
C LEU A 49 -8.08 -21.54 -37.92
N GLY A 50 -9.07 -20.66 -38.11
CA GLY A 50 -9.81 -20.01 -37.02
C GLY A 50 -11.04 -20.82 -36.62
N ILE A 51 -11.35 -20.79 -35.33
CA ILE A 51 -12.69 -21.11 -34.82
C ILE A 51 -13.19 -19.85 -34.11
N PHE A 52 -14.02 -19.10 -34.83
CA PHE A 52 -14.84 -18.02 -34.29
C PHE A 52 -16.09 -18.64 -33.68
N ILE A 53 -16.18 -18.69 -32.35
CA ILE A 53 -17.48 -18.85 -31.68
C ILE A 53 -18.05 -17.45 -31.47
N ALA A 54 -18.97 -17.07 -32.35
CA ALA A 54 -19.82 -15.91 -32.22
C ALA A 54 -20.84 -16.17 -31.10
N CYS A 55 -20.63 -15.58 -29.92
CA CYS A 55 -21.70 -15.43 -28.94
C CYS A 55 -22.28 -14.03 -29.08
N ARG A 56 -23.50 -13.97 -29.64
CA ARG A 56 -24.26 -12.76 -29.90
C ARG A 56 -24.43 -11.94 -28.63
N SER A 57 -24.15 -10.64 -28.72
CA SER A 57 -24.51 -9.70 -27.68
C SER A 57 -26.03 -9.61 -27.58
N LEU A 58 -26.57 -10.06 -26.46
CA LEU A 58 -27.86 -9.61 -25.95
C LEU A 58 -27.57 -8.38 -25.08
N VAL A 59 -27.42 -7.23 -25.72
CA VAL A 59 -27.50 -5.94 -25.03
C VAL A 59 -28.97 -5.73 -24.64
N SER A 60 -29.35 -6.32 -23.51
CA SER A 60 -30.50 -5.84 -22.75
C SER A 60 -30.16 -4.41 -22.32
N ARG A 61 -30.94 -3.44 -22.81
CA ARG A 61 -30.97 -2.06 -22.29
C ARG A 61 -31.31 -2.10 -20.80
N MET A 62 -30.29 -2.23 -19.95
CA MET A 62 -30.44 -1.87 -18.55
C MET A 62 -30.60 -0.36 -18.49
N ARG A 63 -31.80 0.06 -18.06
CA ARG A 63 -32.13 1.46 -17.78
C ARG A 63 -31.06 2.01 -16.85
N GLY A 64 -30.41 3.08 -17.30
CA GLY A 64 -29.34 3.73 -16.54
C GLY A 64 -29.85 4.19 -15.18
N HIS A 65 -29.46 3.47 -14.14
CA HIS A 65 -29.21 4.13 -12.87
C HIS A 65 -27.98 5.00 -13.10
N LYS A 66 -28.19 6.31 -13.31
CA LYS A 66 -27.16 7.32 -13.05
C LYS A 66 -26.94 7.35 -11.53
N GLY A 67 -26.40 6.26 -10.98
CA GLY A 67 -25.71 6.32 -9.70
C GLY A 67 -24.48 7.18 -9.96
N ARG A 68 -24.42 8.32 -9.30
CA ARG A 68 -23.22 9.14 -9.17
C ARG A 68 -22.07 8.18 -8.84
N MET A 69 -21.16 7.94 -9.79
CA MET A 69 -19.93 7.21 -9.49
C MET A 69 -19.23 8.07 -8.45
N ASP A 70 -19.19 7.56 -7.22
CA ASP A 70 -18.66 8.27 -6.07
C ASP A 70 -17.21 8.63 -6.34
N ALA A 71 -16.82 9.82 -5.87
CA ALA A 71 -15.59 10.49 -6.26
C ALA A 71 -14.37 9.56 -6.12
N THR A 72 -13.59 9.44 -7.20
CA THR A 72 -12.21 8.95 -7.14
C THR A 72 -11.47 9.80 -6.11
N MET A 73 -11.25 9.27 -4.90
CA MET A 73 -10.51 9.98 -3.86
C MET A 73 -9.02 9.88 -4.18
N LEU A 74 -8.40 11.01 -4.50
CA LEU A 74 -6.95 11.13 -4.60
C LEU A 74 -6.43 11.31 -3.17
N GLU A 75 -6.08 10.22 -2.50
CA GLU A 75 -5.46 10.29 -1.18
C GLU A 75 -3.99 10.67 -1.32
N ALA A 76 -3.53 11.57 -0.45
CA ALA A 76 -2.14 11.91 -0.28
C ALA A 76 -1.70 11.41 1.09
N GLU A 77 -0.91 10.33 1.10
CA GLU A 77 -0.65 9.51 2.28
C GLU A 77 0.86 9.43 2.58
N VAL A 78 1.25 9.65 3.84
CA VAL A 78 2.60 9.40 4.36
C VAL A 78 2.57 8.62 5.67
N LYS A 79 3.60 7.82 5.93
CA LYS A 79 3.80 7.06 7.17
C LYS A 79 5.04 7.52 7.90
N ILE A 80 4.95 7.60 9.22
CA ILE A 80 6.01 8.07 10.10
C ILE A 80 6.23 7.02 11.18
N PRO A 81 7.42 6.41 11.29
CA PRO A 81 7.69 5.51 12.41
C PRO A 81 7.76 6.30 13.72
N VAL A 82 7.04 5.82 14.72
CA VAL A 82 6.95 6.46 16.04
C VAL A 82 7.14 5.42 17.15
N GLU A 83 7.58 5.84 18.33
CA GLU A 83 7.72 4.96 19.49
C GLU A 83 6.38 4.75 20.20
N ARG A 84 5.67 5.86 20.43
CA ARG A 84 4.36 5.92 21.10
C ARG A 84 3.43 6.79 20.28
N ASN A 85 2.13 6.76 20.59
CA ASN A 85 1.18 7.66 19.96
C ASN A 85 1.47 9.10 20.39
N PRO A 86 1.89 9.99 19.48
CA PRO A 86 2.20 11.37 19.82
C PRO A 86 0.94 12.23 19.95
N LEU A 87 -0.26 11.66 19.79
CA LEU A 87 -1.54 12.35 20.03
C LEU A 87 -2.05 12.14 21.47
N ASP A 88 -1.49 11.18 22.22
CA ASP A 88 -1.92 10.88 23.57
C ASP A 88 -1.66 12.08 24.50
N GLY A 89 -2.73 12.57 25.15
CA GLY A 89 -2.64 13.67 26.12
C GLY A 89 -2.47 15.07 25.51
N HIS A 90 -2.61 15.22 24.19
CA HIS A 90 -2.56 16.53 23.55
C HIS A 90 -3.90 17.27 23.67
N ALA A 91 -3.85 18.50 24.18
CA ALA A 91 -4.99 19.40 24.26
C ALA A 91 -5.08 20.36 23.05
N GLU A 92 -3.95 20.63 22.39
CA GLU A 92 -3.87 21.45 21.18
C GLU A 92 -2.85 20.85 20.19
N PRO A 93 -3.15 20.81 18.87
CA PRO A 93 -4.41 21.19 18.21
C PRO A 93 -5.61 20.35 18.67
N ASP A 94 -6.83 20.72 18.29
CA ASP A 94 -8.02 19.92 18.64
C ASP A 94 -7.92 18.55 17.95
N VAL A 95 -7.72 17.51 18.76
CA VAL A 95 -7.58 16.12 18.34
C VAL A 95 -8.83 15.36 18.76
N ARG A 96 -9.62 14.95 17.77
CA ARG A 96 -10.83 14.15 18.00
C ARG A 96 -10.59 12.70 17.59
N VAL A 97 -10.85 11.76 18.49
CA VAL A 97 -10.94 10.34 18.15
C VAL A 97 -12.18 10.13 17.27
N VAL A 98 -11.97 9.74 16.01
CA VAL A 98 -13.02 9.36 15.06
C VAL A 98 -13.42 7.91 15.27
N LYS A 99 -12.42 7.03 15.43
CA LYS A 99 -12.62 5.62 15.70
C LYS A 99 -11.63 5.16 16.77
N PRO A 100 -12.11 4.59 17.89
CA PRO A 100 -11.23 4.13 18.96
C PRO A 100 -10.35 2.99 18.48
N ARG A 101 -9.33 2.66 19.28
CA ARG A 101 -8.41 1.56 19.02
C ARG A 101 -9.17 0.28 18.68
N HIS A 102 -8.93 -0.26 17.49
CA HIS A 102 -9.59 -1.47 17.01
C HIS A 102 -8.61 -2.37 16.26
N PHE A 103 -8.88 -3.66 16.27
CA PHE A 103 -8.07 -4.66 15.58
C PHE A 103 -8.50 -4.80 14.12
N GLU A 104 -7.54 -4.76 13.22
CA GLU A 104 -7.74 -5.00 11.80
C GLU A 104 -6.99 -6.26 11.36
N GLU A 105 -7.72 -7.17 10.71
CA GLU A 105 -7.13 -8.26 9.92
C GLU A 105 -7.27 -7.94 8.44
N ASN A 106 -6.18 -8.02 7.69
CA ASN A 106 -6.17 -7.65 6.28
C ASN A 106 -5.66 -8.83 5.44
N TRP A 107 -6.37 -9.14 4.35
CA TRP A 107 -5.97 -10.09 3.31
C TRP A 107 -5.78 -9.35 2.00
N VAL A 108 -4.56 -9.38 1.47
CA VAL A 108 -4.27 -8.90 0.10
C VAL A 108 -4.50 -10.05 -0.86
N LEU A 109 -5.30 -9.78 -1.89
CA LEU A 109 -5.71 -10.75 -2.88
C LEU A 109 -5.04 -10.46 -4.22
N ASP A 110 -4.65 -11.52 -4.92
CA ASP A 110 -4.21 -11.44 -6.31
C ASP A 110 -4.54 -12.76 -7.02
N PHE A 111 -4.46 -12.75 -8.33
CA PHE A 111 -4.57 -13.95 -9.14
C PHE A 111 -3.30 -14.81 -9.02
N GLU A 112 -3.37 -16.06 -9.45
CA GLU A 112 -2.21 -16.95 -9.49
C GLU A 112 -1.03 -16.33 -10.26
N ASP A 113 -1.36 -15.63 -11.36
CA ASP A 113 -0.40 -14.92 -12.17
C ASP A 113 -0.02 -13.54 -11.63
N GLU A 114 -0.44 -13.13 -10.44
CA GLU A 114 -0.01 -11.87 -9.79
C GLU A 114 -0.26 -10.60 -10.65
N ARG A 115 -1.29 -10.62 -11.49
CA ARG A 115 -1.57 -9.53 -12.44
C ARG A 115 -1.87 -8.20 -11.77
N LEU A 116 -2.49 -8.19 -10.58
CA LEU A 116 -2.77 -6.93 -9.87
C LEU A 116 -1.46 -6.31 -9.38
N ARG A 117 -0.58 -7.11 -8.77
CA ARG A 117 0.74 -6.64 -8.34
C ARG A 117 1.56 -6.12 -9.52
N ARG A 118 1.57 -6.82 -10.66
CA ARG A 118 2.28 -6.38 -11.87
C ARG A 118 1.75 -5.05 -12.42
N SER A 119 0.45 -4.79 -12.28
CA SER A 119 -0.17 -3.51 -12.66
C SER A 119 -0.13 -2.47 -11.53
N ALA A 120 0.70 -2.67 -10.50
CA ALA A 120 0.79 -1.81 -9.31
C ALA A 120 -0.56 -1.55 -8.61
N SER A 121 -1.51 -2.47 -8.77
CA SER A 121 -2.85 -2.43 -8.19
C SER A 121 -2.95 -3.36 -6.99
N LEU A 122 -3.92 -3.15 -6.13
CA LEU A 122 -4.10 -3.91 -4.90
C LEU A 122 -5.58 -4.14 -4.64
N LEU A 123 -5.98 -5.41 -4.47
CA LEU A 123 -7.28 -5.78 -3.92
C LEU A 123 -7.07 -6.27 -2.50
N ARG A 124 -7.90 -5.80 -1.57
CA ARG A 124 -7.83 -6.19 -0.17
C ARG A 124 -9.21 -6.40 0.43
N ILE A 125 -9.31 -7.41 1.28
CA ILE A 125 -10.37 -7.50 2.28
C ILE A 125 -9.79 -7.14 3.64
N ARG A 126 -10.43 -6.21 4.33
CA ARG A 126 -10.16 -5.90 5.72
C ARG A 126 -11.32 -6.38 6.58
N ARG A 127 -11.04 -6.98 7.73
CA ARG A 127 -12.02 -7.33 8.76
C ARG A 127 -11.74 -6.52 10.01
N VAL A 128 -12.80 -6.01 10.61
CA VAL A 128 -12.82 -5.37 11.94
C VAL A 128 -14.02 -5.93 12.69
N GLY A 129 -13.75 -6.77 13.71
CA GLY A 129 -14.81 -7.52 14.39
C GLY A 129 -15.56 -8.46 13.43
N GLU A 130 -16.87 -8.29 13.31
CA GLU A 130 -17.71 -9.10 12.42
C GLU A 130 -17.90 -8.49 11.02
N ARG A 131 -17.56 -7.20 10.84
CA ARG A 131 -17.72 -6.47 9.58
C ARG A 131 -16.39 -6.37 8.85
N GLY A 132 -16.44 -5.94 7.60
CA GLY A 132 -15.24 -5.66 6.84
C GLY A 132 -15.42 -4.62 5.75
N THR A 133 -14.33 -4.32 5.06
CA THR A 133 -14.32 -3.53 3.84
C THR A 133 -13.60 -4.30 2.74
N ILE A 134 -14.02 -4.06 1.50
CA ILE A 134 -13.33 -4.50 0.30
C ILE A 134 -12.78 -3.24 -0.35
N THR A 135 -11.48 -3.21 -0.59
CA THR A 135 -10.80 -2.06 -1.15
C THR A 135 -10.05 -2.48 -2.41
N PHE A 136 -10.29 -1.79 -3.52
CA PHE A 136 -9.42 -1.80 -4.69
C PHE A 136 -8.63 -0.49 -4.74
N LYS A 137 -7.31 -0.59 -4.84
CA LYS A 137 -6.42 0.56 -5.08
C LYS A 137 -5.78 0.39 -6.46
N GLY A 138 -5.94 1.40 -7.32
CA GLY A 138 -5.34 1.45 -8.66
C GLY A 138 -3.83 1.74 -8.64
N PRO A 139 -3.19 1.80 -9.82
CA PRO A 139 -1.77 2.15 -9.93
C PRO A 139 -1.51 3.58 -9.39
N PRO A 140 -0.33 3.83 -8.81
CA PRO A 140 0.09 5.17 -8.44
C PRO A 140 0.09 6.12 -9.64
N GLN A 141 -0.37 7.35 -9.41
CA GLN A 141 -0.26 8.46 -10.35
C GLN A 141 0.98 9.30 -10.00
N ALA A 142 1.55 9.97 -11.01
CA ALA A 142 2.72 10.81 -10.79
C ALA A 142 2.37 12.02 -9.91
N HIS A 143 3.05 12.14 -8.76
CA HIS A 143 2.96 13.30 -7.87
C HIS A 143 4.32 13.56 -7.21
N PRO A 144 4.78 14.82 -7.06
CA PRO A 144 6.13 15.12 -6.55
C PRO A 144 6.39 14.60 -5.13
N SER A 145 5.43 14.83 -4.22
CA SER A 145 5.61 14.70 -2.77
C SER A 145 4.76 13.61 -2.11
N LEU A 146 3.70 13.15 -2.77
CA LEU A 146 2.61 12.38 -2.15
C LEU A 146 2.33 11.10 -2.95
N LYS A 147 1.72 10.12 -2.30
CA LYS A 147 1.30 8.88 -2.99
C LYS A 147 -0.16 8.98 -3.41
N VAL A 148 -0.39 9.34 -4.66
CA VAL A 148 -1.72 9.54 -5.22
C VAL A 148 -2.15 8.33 -6.06
N ARG A 149 -3.37 7.83 -5.91
CA ARG A 149 -3.96 6.74 -6.71
C ARG A 149 -5.47 6.70 -6.60
N GLU A 150 -6.12 6.02 -7.53
CA GLU A 150 -7.54 5.67 -7.42
C GLU A 150 -7.78 4.69 -6.27
N GLU A 151 -8.87 4.89 -5.55
CA GLU A 151 -9.37 4.02 -4.51
C GLU A 151 -10.88 3.82 -4.67
N VAL A 152 -11.30 2.56 -4.64
CA VAL A 152 -12.71 2.16 -4.58
C VAL A 152 -12.88 1.27 -3.37
N GLU A 153 -13.68 1.72 -2.41
CA GLU A 153 -13.93 1.00 -1.16
C GLU A 153 -15.43 0.82 -0.92
N THR A 154 -15.81 -0.33 -0.37
CA THR A 154 -17.16 -0.59 0.12
C THR A 154 -17.13 -1.41 1.39
N GLU A 155 -18.10 -1.18 2.27
CA GLU A 155 -18.37 -2.07 3.40
C GLU A 155 -18.90 -3.41 2.92
N VAL A 156 -18.62 -4.46 3.70
CA VAL A 156 -19.16 -5.80 3.52
C VAL A 156 -19.55 -6.39 4.88
N ALA A 157 -20.77 -6.93 4.95
CA ALA A 157 -21.31 -7.51 6.18
C ALA A 157 -20.61 -8.79 6.63
N HIS A 158 -20.06 -9.56 5.67
CA HIS A 158 -19.43 -10.86 5.95
C HIS A 158 -18.09 -10.97 5.19
N PRO A 159 -16.99 -10.41 5.73
CA PRO A 159 -15.70 -10.37 5.01
C PRO A 159 -15.17 -11.76 4.66
N MET A 160 -15.35 -12.76 5.53
CA MET A 160 -14.90 -14.13 5.25
C MET A 160 -15.71 -14.81 4.14
N ARG A 161 -17.00 -14.46 3.98
CA ARG A 161 -17.81 -14.96 2.84
C ARG A 161 -17.39 -14.28 1.55
N ALA A 162 -17.11 -12.98 1.58
CA ALA A 162 -16.57 -12.25 0.43
C ALA A 162 -15.23 -12.84 -0.01
N LEU A 163 -14.35 -13.16 0.94
CA LEU A 163 -13.09 -13.83 0.67
C LEU A 163 -13.30 -15.16 -0.05
N ALA A 164 -14.18 -16.02 0.50
CA ALA A 164 -14.50 -17.31 -0.10
C ALA A 164 -15.11 -17.20 -1.51
N ILE A 165 -15.82 -16.10 -1.81
CA ILE A 165 -16.32 -15.80 -3.16
C ILE A 165 -15.16 -15.45 -4.08
N PHE A 166 -14.26 -14.55 -3.68
CA PHE A 166 -13.10 -14.18 -4.51
C PHE A 166 -12.18 -15.36 -4.81
N GLU A 167 -11.96 -16.26 -3.84
CA GLU A 167 -11.20 -17.50 -4.06
C GLU A 167 -11.80 -18.35 -5.18
N ARG A 168 -13.14 -18.47 -5.23
CA ARG A 168 -13.85 -19.17 -6.31
C ARG A 168 -13.79 -18.46 -7.65
N LEU A 169 -13.51 -17.16 -7.65
CA LEU A 169 -13.29 -16.35 -8.85
C LEU A 169 -11.80 -16.35 -9.29
N GLY A 170 -10.92 -17.06 -8.58
CA GLY A 170 -9.50 -17.18 -8.91
C GLY A 170 -8.58 -16.17 -8.23
N LEU A 171 -9.09 -15.37 -7.29
CA LEU A 171 -8.31 -14.45 -6.47
C LEU A 171 -7.98 -15.13 -5.13
N ARG A 172 -6.70 -15.31 -4.82
CA ARG A 172 -6.25 -15.97 -3.60
C ARG A 172 -5.58 -14.97 -2.64
N PRO A 173 -5.65 -15.20 -1.31
CA PRO A 173 -4.77 -14.52 -0.36
C PRO A 173 -3.30 -14.75 -0.73
N ILE A 174 -2.57 -13.66 -0.95
CA ILE A 174 -1.12 -13.69 -1.18
C ILE A 174 -0.32 -13.09 -0.02
N TYR A 175 -0.98 -12.34 0.86
CA TYR A 175 -0.36 -11.74 2.03
C TYR A 175 -1.41 -11.38 3.08
N ARG A 176 -1.15 -11.71 4.34
CA ARG A 176 -1.97 -11.30 5.48
C ARG A 176 -1.18 -10.37 6.39
N TYR A 177 -1.87 -9.38 6.92
CA TYR A 177 -1.30 -8.53 7.95
C TYR A 177 -2.33 -8.07 8.97
N GLN A 178 -1.85 -7.92 10.20
CA GLN A 178 -2.64 -7.46 11.33
C GLN A 178 -2.09 -6.15 11.86
N LYS A 179 -2.99 -5.31 12.38
CA LYS A 179 -2.64 -4.10 13.10
C LYS A 179 -3.73 -3.70 14.08
N TYR A 180 -3.37 -2.92 15.09
CA TYR A 180 -4.34 -2.10 15.81
C TYR A 180 -4.29 -0.70 15.23
N ARG A 181 -5.46 -0.10 15.00
CA ARG A 181 -5.59 1.25 14.46
C ARG A 181 -6.45 2.09 15.39
N THR A 182 -6.02 3.32 15.63
CA THR A 182 -6.87 4.39 16.18
C THR A 182 -6.92 5.52 15.17
N GLU A 183 -8.13 6.00 14.85
CA GLU A 183 -8.33 7.04 13.84
C GLU A 183 -8.70 8.36 14.51
N TYR A 184 -8.05 9.42 14.07
CA TYR A 184 -8.19 10.77 14.59
C TYR A 184 -8.52 11.74 13.45
N ARG A 185 -9.28 12.78 13.80
CA ARG A 185 -9.41 14.00 13.00
C ARG A 185 -8.73 15.10 13.79
N VAL A 186 -7.72 15.74 13.19
CA VAL A 186 -6.96 16.81 13.82
C VAL A 186 -7.29 18.13 13.15
N GLN A 187 -7.82 19.08 13.91
CA GLN A 187 -8.15 20.41 13.42
C GLN A 187 -6.92 21.32 13.58
N LEU A 188 -6.29 21.66 12.47
CA LEU A 188 -5.08 22.46 12.44
C LEU A 188 -5.39 23.95 12.60
N PRO A 189 -4.45 24.75 13.15
CA PRO A 189 -4.60 26.21 13.29
C PRO A 189 -4.95 26.95 11.99
N SER A 190 -4.49 26.44 10.84
CA SER A 190 -4.88 26.95 9.52
C SER A 190 -6.36 26.83 9.18
N GLY A 191 -7.14 26.08 9.98
CA GLY A 191 -8.54 25.76 9.71
C GLY A 191 -8.73 24.48 8.89
N ALA A 192 -7.66 23.84 8.42
CA ALA A 192 -7.72 22.54 7.75
C ALA A 192 -7.92 21.38 8.74
N ALA A 193 -8.60 20.32 8.31
CA ALA A 193 -8.80 19.13 9.11
C ALA A 193 -8.04 17.94 8.51
N LEU A 194 -7.08 17.39 9.24
CA LEU A 194 -6.21 16.30 8.79
C LEU A 194 -6.71 14.95 9.33
N SER A 195 -6.70 13.91 8.49
CA SER A 195 -6.94 12.53 8.91
C SER A 195 -5.63 11.93 9.40
N VAL A 196 -5.63 11.40 10.63
CA VAL A 196 -4.44 10.85 11.28
C VAL A 196 -4.75 9.50 11.87
N MET A 197 -3.96 8.49 11.56
CA MET A 197 -4.13 7.13 12.08
C MET A 197 -2.90 6.71 12.85
N PHE A 198 -3.08 6.25 14.08
CA PHE A 198 -2.03 5.59 14.86
C PHE A 198 -2.17 4.08 14.69
N ASP A 199 -1.14 3.48 14.09
CA ASP A 199 -1.09 2.08 13.72
C ASP A 199 -0.02 1.35 14.54
N GLU A 200 -0.45 0.40 15.35
CA GLU A 200 0.43 -0.56 16.01
C GLU A 200 0.52 -1.80 15.14
N THR A 201 1.75 -2.19 14.77
CA THR A 201 1.99 -3.36 13.91
C THR A 201 3.03 -4.28 14.54
N PRO A 202 3.11 -5.56 14.13
CA PRO A 202 4.18 -6.47 14.57
C PRO A 202 5.60 -5.99 14.27
N MET A 203 5.79 -5.02 13.36
CA MET A 203 7.10 -4.44 13.04
C MET A 203 7.38 -3.10 13.72
N GLY A 204 6.45 -2.57 14.53
CA GLY A 204 6.55 -1.29 15.22
C GLY A 204 5.34 -0.39 15.00
N ASN A 205 5.37 0.80 15.61
CA ASN A 205 4.27 1.76 15.56
C ASN A 205 4.50 2.81 14.46
N PHE A 206 3.40 3.24 13.85
CA PHE A 206 3.41 4.23 12.78
C PHE A 206 2.29 5.25 12.99
N LEU A 207 2.54 6.50 12.63
CA LEU A 207 1.49 7.42 12.25
C LEU A 207 1.30 7.36 10.74
N GLU A 208 0.07 7.30 10.28
CA GLU A 208 -0.32 7.49 8.89
C GLU A 208 -1.09 8.82 8.81
N LEU A 209 -0.62 9.74 7.98
CA LEU A 209 -1.24 11.04 7.75
C LEU A 209 -1.83 11.06 6.35
N GLU A 210 -3.09 11.50 6.25
CA GLU A 210 -3.81 11.57 4.99
C GLU A 210 -4.49 12.95 4.86
N GLY A 211 -4.10 13.66 3.80
CA GLY A 211 -4.57 15.01 3.50
C GLY A 211 -3.61 15.74 2.55
N ASP A 212 -3.85 17.02 2.32
CA ASP A 212 -2.97 17.81 1.46
C ASP A 212 -1.59 18.04 2.10
N GLU A 213 -0.59 18.30 1.26
CA GLU A 213 0.81 18.46 1.67
C GLU A 213 1.01 19.57 2.70
N ARG A 214 0.27 20.69 2.60
CA ARG A 214 0.40 21.80 3.53
C ARG A 214 -0.08 21.41 4.92
N SER A 215 -1.24 20.75 5.00
CA SER A 215 -1.78 20.23 6.26
C SER A 215 -0.85 19.20 6.91
N ILE A 216 -0.23 18.32 6.11
CA ILE A 216 0.76 17.35 6.60
C ILE A 216 1.98 18.07 7.23
N TRP A 217 2.56 19.06 6.55
CA TRP A 217 3.72 19.79 7.08
C TRP A 217 3.40 20.58 8.34
N GLU A 218 2.24 21.24 8.40
CA GLU A 218 1.79 21.93 9.60
C GLU A 218 1.63 20.97 10.79
N PHE A 219 1.07 19.79 10.54
CA PHE A 219 1.00 18.73 11.55
C PHE A 219 2.39 18.30 12.03
N LEU A 220 3.32 18.02 11.11
CA LEU A 220 4.68 17.61 11.46
C LEU A 220 5.32 18.62 12.41
N HIS A 221 5.31 19.91 12.04
CA HIS A 221 5.85 21.02 12.84
C HIS A 221 5.24 21.12 14.23
N ARG A 222 3.93 20.93 14.32
CA ARG A 222 3.20 21.07 15.59
C ARG A 222 3.51 19.93 16.56
N PHE A 223 3.76 18.74 16.04
CA PHE A 223 4.07 17.54 16.83
C PHE A 223 5.57 17.23 16.90
N HIS A 224 6.42 18.11 16.37
CA HIS A 224 7.89 17.98 16.34
C HIS A 224 8.36 16.69 15.64
N LEU A 225 7.81 16.43 14.46
CA LEU A 225 8.06 15.21 13.67
C LEU A 225 8.78 15.48 12.34
N GLU A 226 9.18 16.71 12.04
CA GLU A 226 9.84 17.13 10.78
C GLU A 226 11.14 16.37 10.46
N GLU A 227 11.87 15.92 11.47
CA GLU A 227 13.10 15.15 11.27
C GLU A 227 12.87 13.65 11.09
N LYS A 228 11.63 13.18 11.26
CA LYS A 228 11.30 11.75 11.11
C LYS A 228 11.22 11.38 9.63
N PRO A 229 11.61 10.15 9.26
CA PRO A 229 11.51 9.71 7.87
C PRO A 229 10.04 9.62 7.43
N LEU A 230 9.73 10.23 6.29
CA LEU A 230 8.40 10.18 5.66
C LEU A 230 8.36 9.03 4.65
N LEU A 231 7.68 7.95 5.03
CA LEU A 231 7.61 6.71 4.26
C LEU A 231 6.34 6.69 3.40
N ARG A 232 6.51 6.56 2.08
CA ARG A 232 5.40 6.42 1.11
C ARG A 232 5.09 4.96 0.74
N ALA A 233 5.93 4.05 1.24
CA ALA A 233 5.79 2.62 0.99
C ALA A 233 4.55 2.04 1.70
N SER A 234 3.99 0.99 1.11
CA SER A 234 2.88 0.25 1.74
C SER A 234 3.38 -0.59 2.91
N TYR A 235 2.50 -0.97 3.85
CA TYR A 235 2.87 -1.90 4.93
C TYR A 235 3.51 -3.21 4.44
N PRO A 236 3.00 -3.91 3.40
CA PRO A 236 3.68 -5.06 2.83
C PRO A 236 5.12 -4.77 2.38
N THR A 237 5.35 -3.62 1.74
CA THR A 237 6.68 -3.19 1.28
C THR A 237 7.61 -2.90 2.46
N LEU A 238 7.11 -2.18 3.47
CA LEU A 238 7.85 -1.89 4.71
C LEU A 238 8.19 -3.18 5.47
N TYR A 239 7.27 -4.13 5.50
CA TYR A 239 7.48 -5.42 6.17
C TYR A 239 8.50 -6.30 5.46
N ALA A 240 8.49 -6.32 4.12
CA ALA A 240 9.51 -7.00 3.33
C ALA A 240 10.92 -6.47 3.66
N GLU A 241 11.06 -5.15 3.76
CA GLU A 241 12.33 -4.52 4.15
C GLU A 241 12.71 -4.84 5.60
N PHE A 242 11.74 -4.79 6.53
CA PHE A 242 11.94 -5.18 7.92
C PHE A 242 12.44 -6.62 8.06
N CYS A 243 11.87 -7.56 7.31
CA CYS A 243 12.31 -8.95 7.27
C CYS A 243 13.72 -9.09 6.69
N ARG A 244 13.98 -8.43 5.55
CA ARG A 244 15.29 -8.45 4.88
C ARG A 244 16.42 -7.98 5.81
N VAL A 245 16.25 -6.85 6.49
CA VAL A 245 17.24 -6.29 7.42
C VAL A 245 17.49 -7.22 8.62
N ARG A 246 16.49 -8.02 9.03
CA ARG A 246 16.58 -8.97 10.15
C ARG A 246 16.96 -10.39 9.73
N GLY A 247 17.23 -10.63 8.44
CA GLY A 247 17.52 -11.97 7.92
C GLY A 247 16.35 -12.96 8.08
N LYS A 248 15.11 -12.46 8.19
CA LYS A 248 13.90 -13.28 8.30
C LYS A 248 13.29 -13.49 6.91
N PRO A 249 12.70 -14.67 6.62
CA PRO A 249 11.92 -14.85 5.40
C PRO A 249 10.72 -13.90 5.40
N PHE A 250 10.32 -13.43 4.22
CA PHE A 250 9.06 -12.73 4.06
C PHE A 250 7.89 -13.71 4.24
N GLY A 251 6.86 -13.28 4.96
CA GLY A 251 5.66 -14.05 5.27
C GLY A 251 4.57 -13.12 5.76
N ASP A 252 3.54 -13.65 6.40
CA ASP A 252 2.46 -12.83 6.94
C ASP A 252 2.92 -11.97 8.13
N MET A 253 2.48 -10.71 8.19
CA MET A 253 2.76 -9.80 9.32
C MET A 253 1.66 -9.93 10.37
N LEU A 254 1.76 -10.97 11.20
CA LEU A 254 0.78 -11.28 12.23
C LEU A 254 1.33 -10.94 13.61
N PHE A 255 0.45 -10.58 14.55
CA PHE A 255 0.84 -10.58 15.95
C PHE A 255 1.07 -12.02 16.41
N PRO A 256 1.94 -12.24 17.42
CA PRO A 256 2.03 -13.53 18.07
C PRO A 256 0.65 -13.96 18.56
N GLU A 257 0.34 -15.24 18.45
CA GLU A 257 -0.84 -15.80 19.10
C GLU A 257 -0.70 -15.53 20.60
N THR A 258 -1.70 -14.89 21.19
CA THR A 258 -1.79 -14.77 22.65
C THR A 258 -2.17 -16.15 23.18
N GLU A 259 -1.23 -16.82 23.85
CA GLU A 259 -1.50 -17.98 24.72
C GLU A 259 -2.45 -17.63 25.86
#